data_AF-A0A9X9Z0S0-F1
#
_entry.id   AF-A0A9X9Z0S0-F1
#
_cell.length_a   1.000
_cell.length_b   1.000
_cell.length_c   1.000
_cell.angle_alpha   90.00
_cell.angle_beta   90.00
_cell.angle_gamma   90.00
#
_symmetry.space_group_name_H-M   'P 1'
#
loop_
_entity.id
_entity.type
_entity.pdbx_description
1 polymer ?
#
loop_
_entity_poly.entity_id
_entity_poly.type
_entity_poly.pdbx_seq_one_letter_code
_entity_poly.pdbx_strand_id
1 'polypeptide(L)'
;MTLTGLYNVLEELRKGKNPDELDEKHREVFDDGLVLIMKELHDKLDIAVAEAYGWPNQLTDEEVLARLVALNKQRSQEEKRGQVRWLRPDYQIPRFAKSTDKQAAEEEGSQVAAELIAAVEQKPSFPSGAVEQTAAVFAALAAANQPLDAKGLAAQFKRTKTTDKKVADVLASLARLGYVSSVDGKTFELRRVA
;
A
#
# COMPACT_ATOMS: atom_id res chain seq x y z
N MET A 1 -16.64 -25.35 16.49
CA MET A 1 -16.88 -23.90 16.63
C MET A 1 -15.58 -23.11 16.40
N THR A 2 -15.62 -21.94 15.75
CA THR A 2 -14.47 -21.05 15.52
C THR A 2 -14.81 -19.60 15.87
N LEU A 3 -13.81 -18.76 16.19
CA LEU A 3 -14.03 -17.32 16.44
C LEU A 3 -14.71 -16.63 15.25
N THR A 4 -14.26 -16.88 14.02
CA THR A 4 -14.89 -16.33 12.82
C THR A 4 -16.37 -16.73 12.71
N GLY A 5 -16.71 -17.97 13.06
CA GLY A 5 -18.10 -18.42 13.09
C GLY A 5 -18.94 -17.64 14.12
N LEU A 6 -18.40 -17.42 15.32
CA LEU A 6 -19.07 -16.62 16.36
C LEU A 6 -19.33 -15.18 15.91
N TYR A 7 -18.33 -14.54 15.29
CA TYR A 7 -18.48 -13.17 14.78
C TYR A 7 -19.45 -13.09 13.59
N ASN A 8 -19.49 -14.08 12.71
CA ASN A 8 -20.48 -14.10 11.63
C ASN A 8 -21.92 -14.12 12.16
N VAL A 9 -22.18 -14.95 13.18
CA VAL A 9 -23.51 -14.99 13.83
C VAL A 9 -23.79 -13.69 14.57
N LEU A 10 -22.80 -13.12 15.28
CA LEU A 10 -22.94 -11.81 15.94
C LEU A 10 -23.33 -10.71 14.94
N GLU A 11 -22.70 -10.69 13.77
CA GLU A 11 -22.99 -9.72 12.71
C GLU A 11 -24.41 -9.88 12.15
N GLU A 12 -24.94 -11.10 12.07
CA GLU A 12 -26.36 -11.31 11.71
C GLU A 12 -27.31 -10.71 12.75
N LEU A 13 -27.03 -10.90 14.05
CA LEU A 13 -27.82 -10.30 15.13
C LEU A 13 -27.74 -8.77 15.13
N ARG A 14 -26.56 -8.20 14.86
CA ARG A 14 -26.38 -6.74 14.76
C ARG A 14 -27.17 -6.13 13.60
N LYS A 15 -27.36 -6.88 12.51
CA LYS A 15 -28.23 -6.50 11.39
C LYS A 15 -29.73 -6.61 11.72
N GLY A 16 -30.09 -7.03 12.93
CA GLY A 16 -31.47 -7.14 13.39
C GLY A 16 -32.13 -8.48 13.08
N LYS A 17 -31.37 -9.50 12.66
CA LYS A 17 -31.90 -10.84 12.45
C LYS A 17 -32.25 -11.47 13.81
N ASN A 18 -33.43 -12.07 13.92
CA ASN A 18 -33.83 -12.74 15.15
C ASN A 18 -33.09 -14.08 15.30
N PRO A 19 -32.75 -14.52 16.53
CA PRO A 19 -32.12 -15.81 16.78
C PRO A 19 -32.91 -17.01 16.23
N ASP A 20 -34.23 -16.89 16.09
CA ASP A 20 -35.12 -17.95 15.60
C ASP A 20 -35.15 -18.06 14.07
N GLU A 21 -34.56 -17.08 13.37
CA GLU A 21 -34.39 -17.07 11.91
C GLU A 21 -33.00 -17.57 11.48
N LEU A 22 -32.15 -17.95 12.44
CA LEU A 22 -30.83 -18.52 12.17
C LEU A 22 -31.00 -19.91 11.54
N ASP A 23 -30.09 -20.26 10.62
CA ASP A 23 -30.01 -21.64 10.13
C ASP A 23 -29.51 -22.57 11.24
N GLU A 24 -29.68 -23.88 11.06
CA GLU A 24 -29.36 -24.87 12.11
C GLU A 24 -27.89 -24.80 12.56
N LYS A 25 -26.97 -24.51 11.64
CA LYS A 25 -25.54 -24.41 11.93
C LYS A 25 -25.22 -23.11 12.69
N HIS A 26 -25.82 -22.00 12.30
CA HIS A 26 -25.69 -20.72 12.98
C HIS A 26 -26.38 -20.76 14.35
N ARG A 27 -27.44 -21.54 14.50
CA ARG A 27 -28.12 -21.76 15.78
C ARG A 27 -27.24 -22.56 16.75
N GLU A 28 -26.61 -23.63 16.29
CA GLU A 28 -25.63 -24.39 17.08
C GLU A 28 -24.49 -23.47 17.55
N VAL A 29 -23.95 -22.64 16.64
CA VAL A 29 -22.89 -21.66 16.99
C VAL A 29 -23.41 -20.55 17.93
N PHE A 30 -24.66 -20.13 17.78
CA PHE A 30 -25.28 -19.13 18.64
C PHE A 30 -25.41 -19.62 20.08
N ASP A 31 -25.91 -20.85 20.25
CA ASP A 31 -26.19 -21.46 21.55
C ASP A 31 -24.88 -21.89 22.24
N ASP A 32 -24.02 -22.65 21.57
CA ASP A 32 -22.72 -23.09 22.13
C ASP A 32 -21.76 -21.92 22.35
N GLY A 33 -21.86 -20.89 21.51
CA GLY A 33 -21.04 -19.70 21.54
C GLY A 33 -21.47 -18.64 22.53
N LEU A 34 -22.66 -18.78 23.12
CA LEU A 34 -23.28 -17.78 24.00
C LEU A 34 -23.25 -16.37 23.38
N VAL A 35 -23.62 -16.28 22.10
CA VAL A 35 -23.40 -15.06 21.29
C VAL A 35 -24.12 -13.84 21.85
N LEU A 36 -25.23 -14.01 22.58
CA LEU A 36 -25.90 -12.92 23.29
C LEU A 36 -25.04 -12.30 24.39
N ILE A 37 -24.35 -13.13 25.18
CA ILE A 37 -23.46 -12.66 26.24
C ILE A 37 -22.25 -11.96 25.61
N MET A 38 -21.70 -12.55 24.53
CA MET A 38 -20.62 -11.93 23.78
C MET A 38 -21.03 -10.55 23.25
N LYS A 39 -22.24 -10.43 22.67
CA LYS A 39 -22.80 -9.15 22.23
C LYS A 39 -22.88 -8.13 23.37
N GLU A 40 -23.46 -8.51 24.51
CA GLU A 40 -23.59 -7.62 25.67
C GLU A 40 -22.21 -7.12 26.16
N LEU A 41 -21.21 -8.01 26.21
CA LEU A 41 -19.86 -7.64 26.63
C LEU A 41 -19.18 -6.71 25.63
N HIS A 42 -19.39 -6.90 24.32
CA HIS A 42 -18.91 -5.96 23.31
C HIS A 42 -19.59 -4.60 23.44
N ASP A 43 -20.91 -4.55 23.60
CA ASP A 43 -21.63 -3.29 23.76
C ASP A 43 -21.12 -2.52 25.00
N LYS A 44 -20.86 -3.22 26.12
CA LYS A 44 -20.25 -2.63 27.32
C LYS A 44 -18.83 -2.12 27.08
N LEU A 45 -18.02 -2.88 26.32
CA LEU A 45 -16.65 -2.49 25.98
C LEU A 45 -16.66 -1.24 25.11
N ASP A 46 -17.52 -1.17 24.09
CA ASP A 46 -17.63 -0.04 23.18
C ASP A 46 -18.03 1.24 23.93
N ILE A 47 -18.96 1.14 24.89
CA ILE A 47 -19.32 2.26 25.78
C ILE A 47 -18.12 2.72 26.61
N ALA A 48 -17.41 1.79 27.26
CA ALA A 48 -16.26 2.11 28.10
C ALA A 48 -15.10 2.72 27.30
N VAL A 49 -14.89 2.25 26.07
CA VAL A 49 -13.89 2.81 25.15
C VAL A 49 -14.30 4.21 24.74
N ALA A 50 -15.55 4.43 24.33
CA ALA A 50 -16.04 5.76 23.99
C ALA A 50 -15.87 6.74 25.16
N GLU A 51 -16.22 6.33 26.38
CA GLU A 51 -16.03 7.13 27.60
C GLU A 51 -14.56 7.48 27.84
N ALA A 52 -13.64 6.51 27.70
CA ALA A 52 -12.20 6.74 27.87
C ALA A 52 -11.62 7.75 26.86
N TYR A 53 -12.20 7.82 25.65
CA TYR A 53 -11.85 8.82 24.64
C TYR A 53 -12.66 10.13 24.77
N GLY A 54 -13.64 10.20 25.69
CA GLY A 54 -14.56 11.33 25.83
C GLY A 54 -15.50 11.48 24.64
N TRP A 55 -15.84 10.38 23.97
CA TRP A 55 -16.68 10.34 22.77
C TRP A 55 -18.12 9.91 23.10
N PRO A 56 -19.11 10.31 22.28
CA PRO A 56 -20.45 9.75 22.36
C PRO A 56 -20.44 8.21 22.21
N ASN A 57 -21.37 7.54 22.89
CA ASN A 57 -21.49 6.07 22.87
C ASN A 57 -22.24 5.51 21.65
N GLN A 58 -22.82 6.37 20.82
CA GLN A 58 -23.56 6.02 19.61
C GLN A 58 -22.93 6.74 18.42
N LEU A 59 -21.78 6.24 17.99
CA LEU A 59 -21.11 6.72 16.79
C LEU A 59 -21.25 5.67 15.68
N THR A 60 -21.37 6.14 14.45
CA THR A 60 -21.23 5.26 13.28
C THR A 60 -19.76 4.92 13.05
N ASP A 61 -19.50 3.83 12.32
CA ASP A 61 -18.13 3.44 11.95
C ASP A 61 -17.37 4.57 11.24
N GLU A 62 -18.07 5.33 10.39
CA GLU A 62 -17.50 6.48 9.68
C GLU A 62 -17.10 7.61 10.63
N GLU A 63 -17.93 7.91 11.65
CA GLU A 63 -17.63 8.93 12.65
C GLU A 63 -16.47 8.52 13.56
N VAL A 64 -16.43 7.24 13.97
CA VAL A 64 -15.32 6.67 14.73
C VAL A 64 -14.03 6.81 13.92
N LEU A 65 -14.06 6.42 12.65
CA LEU A 65 -12.90 6.51 11.76
C LEU A 65 -12.42 7.96 11.60
N ALA A 66 -13.34 8.89 11.34
CA ALA A 66 -13.01 10.31 11.19
C ALA A 66 -12.33 10.88 12.45
N ARG A 67 -12.85 10.55 13.64
CA ARG A 67 -12.26 10.98 14.92
C ARG A 67 -10.89 10.36 15.16
N LEU A 68 -10.71 9.06 14.85
CA LEU A 68 -9.42 8.39 14.98
C LEU A 68 -8.36 8.99 14.05
N VAL A 69 -8.72 9.29 12.80
CA VAL A 69 -7.81 9.94 11.84
C VAL A 69 -7.41 11.33 12.32
N ALA A 70 -8.36 12.12 12.83
CA ALA A 70 -8.05 13.44 13.42
C ALA A 70 -7.11 13.33 14.63
N LEU A 71 -7.38 12.37 15.53
CA LEU A 71 -6.53 12.11 16.70
C LEU A 71 -5.12 11.63 16.30
N ASN A 72 -5.02 10.76 15.30
CA ASN A 72 -3.73 10.30 14.78
C ASN A 72 -2.92 11.46 14.20
N LYS A 73 -3.54 12.35 13.41
CA LYS A 73 -2.88 13.55 12.88
C LYS A 73 -2.35 14.46 14.00
N GLN A 74 -3.12 14.63 15.08
CA GLN A 74 -2.66 15.38 16.25
C GLN A 74 -1.44 14.69 16.90
N ARG A 75 -1.51 13.37 17.13
CA ARG A 75 -0.41 12.61 17.74
C ARG A 75 0.86 12.64 16.90
N SER A 76 0.75 12.49 15.58
CA SER A 76 1.89 12.63 14.67
C SER A 76 2.57 13.99 14.79
N GLN A 77 1.81 15.08 14.95
CA GLN A 77 2.39 16.41 15.18
C GLN A 77 3.09 16.55 16.55
N GLU A 78 2.54 15.93 17.59
CA GLU A 78 3.17 15.87 18.91
C GLU A 78 4.49 15.09 18.86
N GLU A 79 4.51 13.96 18.17
CA GLU A 79 5.69 13.11 17.99
C GLU A 79 6.79 13.82 17.20
N LYS A 80 6.44 14.58 16.14
CA LYS A 80 7.39 15.44 15.42
C LYS A 80 8.03 16.51 16.32
N ARG A 81 7.37 16.88 17.42
CA ARG A 81 7.90 17.79 18.45
C ARG A 81 8.64 17.04 19.56
N GLY A 82 8.85 15.73 19.42
CA GLY A 82 9.48 14.85 20.41
C GLY A 82 8.56 14.41 21.54
N GLN A 83 7.25 14.69 21.46
CA GLN A 83 6.28 14.32 22.49
C GLN A 83 5.55 13.03 22.08
N VAL A 84 6.02 11.89 22.60
CA VAL A 84 5.37 10.59 22.41
C VAL A 84 4.54 10.24 23.65
N ARG A 85 3.24 9.98 23.49
CA ARG A 85 2.35 9.54 24.58
C ARG A 85 2.41 8.02 24.77
N TRP A 86 3.39 7.55 25.53
CA TRP A 86 3.54 6.13 25.87
C TRP A 86 2.44 5.65 26.83
N LEU A 87 1.81 4.53 26.51
CA LEU A 87 0.83 3.86 27.37
C LEU A 87 1.50 3.27 28.64
N ARG A 88 2.70 2.73 28.47
CA ARG A 88 3.52 2.09 29.51
C ARG A 88 4.97 2.58 29.38
N PRO A 89 5.27 3.82 29.82
CA PRO A 89 6.58 4.46 29.62
C PRO A 89 7.76 3.57 30.02
N ASP A 90 7.72 2.97 31.21
CA ASP A 90 8.81 2.16 31.76
C ASP A 90 9.12 0.89 30.96
N TYR A 91 8.14 0.36 30.23
CA TYR A 91 8.29 -0.82 29.38
C TYR A 91 8.58 -0.45 27.93
N GLN A 92 7.93 0.61 27.44
CA GLN A 92 7.98 0.98 26.03
C GLN A 92 9.20 1.83 25.69
N ILE A 93 9.57 2.80 26.52
CA ILE A 93 10.71 3.69 26.25
C ILE A 93 12.01 2.90 26.09
N PRO A 94 12.39 1.99 27.01
CA PRO A 94 13.65 1.25 26.85
C PRO A 94 13.71 0.36 25.60
N ARG A 95 12.56 -0.09 25.09
CA ARG A 95 12.45 -1.00 23.94
C ARG A 95 12.29 -0.28 22.59
N PHE A 96 11.58 0.84 22.56
CA PHE A 96 11.09 1.47 21.33
C PHE A 96 11.49 2.95 21.18
N ALA A 97 11.97 3.64 22.21
CA ALA A 97 12.32 5.07 22.06
C ALA A 97 13.64 5.28 21.28
N LYS A 98 14.50 4.27 21.14
CA LYS A 98 15.76 4.41 20.37
C LYS A 98 15.55 4.55 18.85
N SER A 99 14.34 4.31 18.37
CA SER A 99 13.98 4.39 16.96
C SER A 99 13.15 5.62 16.63
N THR A 100 12.77 6.51 17.56
CA THR A 100 11.88 7.64 17.22
C THR A 100 12.50 8.62 16.21
N ASP A 101 13.82 8.76 16.15
CA ASP A 101 14.50 9.56 15.11
C ASP A 101 14.61 8.85 13.75
N LYS A 102 14.41 7.52 13.69
CA LYS A 102 14.48 6.73 12.44
C LYS A 102 13.13 6.24 11.95
N GLN A 103 12.22 5.84 12.84
CA GLN A 103 10.84 5.44 12.52
C GLN A 103 9.98 6.62 12.13
N ALA A 104 10.18 7.83 12.67
CA ALA A 104 9.48 9.00 12.14
C ALA A 104 9.90 9.35 10.69
N ALA A 105 11.10 8.92 10.27
CA ALA A 105 11.64 9.09 8.91
C ALA A 105 11.38 7.87 7.99
N GLU A 106 11.22 6.67 8.55
CA GLU A 106 10.95 5.42 7.80
C GLU A 106 9.45 5.07 7.75
N GLU A 107 8.63 5.52 8.71
CA GLU A 107 7.16 5.36 8.73
C GLU A 107 6.39 6.50 8.05
N GLU A 108 7.06 7.41 7.33
CA GLU A 108 6.38 8.28 6.35
C GLU A 108 5.72 7.47 5.20
N GLY A 109 5.79 6.13 5.22
CA GLY A 109 5.13 5.25 4.25
C GLY A 109 4.53 3.94 4.78
N SER A 110 4.29 3.74 6.08
CA SER A 110 3.77 2.46 6.59
C SER A 110 2.66 2.52 7.63
N GLN A 111 1.98 3.66 7.75
CA GLN A 111 0.64 3.70 8.33
C GLN A 111 -0.29 4.17 7.22
N VAL A 112 -1.23 3.30 6.84
CA VAL A 112 -2.17 3.48 5.73
C VAL A 112 -3.18 4.57 6.09
N ALA A 113 -2.74 5.82 6.15
CA ALA A 113 -3.56 6.94 5.73
C ALA A 113 -3.69 6.78 4.21
N ALA A 114 -4.87 6.37 3.75
CA ALA A 114 -5.23 6.48 2.34
C ALA A 114 -5.36 7.97 1.97
N GLU A 115 -4.26 8.72 2.03
CA GLU A 115 -4.07 9.85 1.15
C GLU A 115 -4.09 9.27 -0.26
N LEU A 116 -5.06 9.68 -1.05
CA LEU A 116 -5.14 9.40 -2.48
C LEU A 116 -3.84 9.87 -3.12
N ILE A 117 -2.87 8.94 -3.23
CA ILE A 117 -1.64 9.13 -3.97
C ILE A 117 -2.08 9.40 -5.39
N ALA A 118 -2.02 10.67 -5.81
CA ALA A 118 -2.00 11.03 -7.21
C ALA A 118 -0.95 10.13 -7.86
N ALA A 119 -1.40 9.27 -8.77
CA ALA A 119 -0.61 8.17 -9.33
C ALA A 119 0.78 8.68 -9.70
N VAL A 120 1.77 8.35 -8.88
CA VAL A 120 3.16 8.47 -9.27
C VAL A 120 3.29 7.52 -10.43
N GLU A 121 3.47 8.04 -11.64
CA GLU A 121 3.73 7.25 -12.84
C GLU A 121 4.93 6.34 -12.55
N GLN A 122 4.64 5.09 -12.19
CA GLN A 122 5.67 4.11 -11.95
C GLN A 122 6.32 3.83 -13.30
N LYS A 123 7.61 4.18 -13.42
CA LYS A 123 8.38 3.91 -14.63
C LYS A 123 8.23 2.42 -14.99
N PRO A 124 7.86 2.10 -16.25
CA PRO A 124 7.60 0.74 -16.66
C PRO A 124 8.84 -0.14 -16.43
N SER A 125 8.62 -1.38 -15.98
CA SER A 125 9.70 -2.36 -15.89
C SER A 125 10.19 -2.75 -17.28
N PHE A 126 11.50 -2.91 -17.45
CA PHE A 126 12.05 -3.39 -18.72
C PHE A 126 11.64 -4.87 -18.95
N PRO A 127 10.99 -5.21 -20.08
CA PRO A 127 10.48 -6.55 -20.33
C PRO A 127 11.58 -7.63 -20.32
N SER A 128 11.23 -8.86 -19.95
CA SER A 128 12.17 -10.00 -19.95
C SER A 128 12.26 -10.72 -21.29
N GLY A 129 11.21 -10.69 -22.12
CA GLY A 129 11.16 -11.37 -23.42
C GLY A 129 11.89 -10.60 -24.53
N ALA A 130 12.59 -11.29 -25.42
CA ALA A 130 13.40 -10.66 -26.47
C ALA A 130 12.59 -9.80 -27.46
N VAL A 131 11.39 -10.26 -27.85
CA VAL A 131 10.49 -9.53 -28.76
C VAL A 131 9.86 -8.30 -28.07
N GLU A 132 9.57 -8.42 -26.77
CA GLU A 132 9.03 -7.31 -25.99
C GLU A 132 10.11 -6.25 -25.70
N GLN A 133 11.37 -6.68 -25.53
CA GLN A 133 12.51 -5.78 -25.35
C GLN A 133 12.78 -4.96 -26.61
N THR A 134 12.70 -5.56 -27.80
CA THR A 134 12.85 -4.82 -29.07
C THR A 134 11.70 -3.82 -29.22
N ALA A 135 10.45 -4.23 -29.00
CA ALA A 135 9.29 -3.35 -29.07
C ALA A 135 9.39 -2.17 -28.08
N ALA A 136 9.82 -2.42 -26.84
CA ALA A 136 10.01 -1.39 -25.82
C ALA A 136 11.13 -0.39 -26.19
N VAL A 137 12.24 -0.87 -26.76
CA VAL A 137 13.33 -0.02 -27.25
C VAL A 137 12.88 0.82 -28.46
N PHE A 138 12.10 0.25 -29.39
CA PHE A 138 11.50 0.98 -30.50
C PHE A 138 10.55 2.08 -30.02
N ALA A 139 9.64 1.75 -29.10
CA ALA A 139 8.69 2.72 -28.56
C ALA A 139 9.41 3.88 -27.84
N ALA A 140 10.45 3.55 -27.05
CA ALA A 140 11.24 4.55 -26.33
C ALA A 140 12.10 5.44 -27.25
N LEU A 141 12.64 4.88 -28.34
CA LEU A 141 13.32 5.68 -29.38
C LEU A 141 12.33 6.49 -30.24
N ALA A 142 11.12 5.99 -30.50
CA ALA A 142 10.09 6.71 -31.25
C ALA A 142 9.52 7.89 -30.46
N ALA A 143 9.39 7.74 -29.14
CA ALA A 143 8.99 8.82 -28.24
C ALA A 143 10.08 9.89 -28.09
N ALA A 144 11.33 9.56 -28.39
CA ALA A 144 12.44 10.49 -28.30
C ALA A 144 12.71 11.20 -29.64
N ASN A 145 12.64 12.52 -29.61
CA ASN A 145 12.94 13.37 -30.77
C ASN A 145 14.44 13.68 -30.93
N GLN A 146 15.33 12.99 -30.21
CA GLN A 146 16.79 13.20 -30.26
C GLN A 146 17.55 11.88 -30.18
N PRO A 147 18.78 11.80 -30.73
CA PRO A 147 19.64 10.62 -30.60
C PRO A 147 19.91 10.30 -29.13
N LEU A 148 19.56 9.08 -28.70
CA LEU A 148 19.71 8.64 -27.31
C LEU A 148 20.82 7.62 -27.17
N ASP A 149 21.57 7.73 -26.08
CA ASP A 149 22.51 6.71 -25.67
C ASP A 149 21.81 5.59 -24.86
N ALA A 150 22.47 4.45 -24.74
CA ALA A 150 21.91 3.30 -24.02
C ALA A 150 21.55 3.63 -22.56
N LYS A 151 22.29 4.56 -21.92
CA LYS A 151 22.01 4.98 -20.53
C LYS A 151 20.79 5.89 -20.45
N GLY A 152 20.62 6.82 -21.38
CA GLY A 152 19.44 7.67 -21.48
C GLY A 152 18.17 6.87 -21.75
N LEU A 153 18.26 5.84 -22.60
CA LEU A 153 17.13 4.95 -22.88
C LEU A 153 16.78 4.08 -21.67
N ALA A 154 17.78 3.54 -20.97
CA ALA A 154 17.57 2.74 -19.76
C ALA A 154 16.96 3.56 -18.60
N ALA A 155 17.13 4.89 -18.59
CA ALA A 155 16.56 5.78 -17.57
C ALA A 155 15.02 5.91 -17.63
N GLN A 156 14.41 5.52 -18.76
CA GLN A 156 12.95 5.49 -18.94
C GLN A 156 12.31 4.24 -18.30
N PHE A 157 13.10 3.22 -17.99
CA PHE A 157 12.64 1.99 -17.37
C PHE A 157 13.03 1.91 -15.89
N LYS A 158 12.37 1.03 -15.14
CA LYS A 158 12.81 0.64 -13.79
C LYS A 158 14.22 0.03 -13.87
N ARG A 159 15.21 0.72 -13.29
CA ARG A 159 16.61 0.33 -13.36
C ARG A 159 16.86 -0.93 -12.55
N THR A 160 17.33 -1.97 -13.21
CA THR A 160 17.92 -3.15 -12.56
C THR A 160 19.39 -3.21 -12.95
N LYS A 161 20.20 -3.99 -12.21
CA LYS A 161 21.64 -4.19 -12.51
C LYS A 161 21.90 -4.69 -13.95
N THR A 162 20.88 -5.23 -14.62
CA THR A 162 20.98 -5.81 -15.97
C THR A 162 20.28 -5.00 -17.06
N THR A 163 19.49 -3.98 -16.71
CA THR A 163 18.69 -3.22 -17.68
C THR A 163 19.58 -2.51 -18.69
N ASP A 164 20.62 -1.81 -18.23
CA ASP A 164 21.54 -1.05 -19.08
C ASP A 164 22.24 -1.96 -20.10
N LYS A 165 22.62 -3.18 -19.69
CA LYS A 165 23.27 -4.17 -20.57
C LYS A 165 22.30 -4.71 -21.62
N LYS A 166 21.08 -5.10 -21.21
CA LYS A 166 20.08 -5.64 -22.14
C LYS A 166 19.64 -4.60 -23.17
N VAL A 167 19.47 -3.35 -22.76
CA VAL A 167 19.15 -2.24 -23.67
C VAL A 167 20.29 -2.03 -24.68
N ALA A 168 21.55 -2.06 -24.23
CA ALA A 168 22.70 -1.95 -25.12
C ALA A 168 22.80 -3.13 -26.12
N ASP A 169 22.56 -4.37 -25.67
CA ASP A 169 22.59 -5.56 -26.53
C ASP A 169 21.50 -5.51 -27.61
N VAL A 170 20.30 -5.02 -27.26
CA VAL A 170 19.19 -4.83 -28.20
C VAL A 170 19.50 -3.71 -29.19
N LEU A 171 20.01 -2.56 -28.74
CA LEU A 171 20.41 -1.45 -29.62
C LEU A 171 21.51 -1.87 -30.61
N ALA A 172 22.51 -2.63 -30.15
CA ALA A 172 23.57 -3.16 -31.00
C ALA A 172 23.03 -4.13 -32.07
N SER A 173 22.03 -4.94 -31.70
CA SER A 173 21.35 -5.84 -32.63
C SER A 173 20.52 -5.09 -33.66
N LEU A 174 19.78 -4.06 -33.24
CA LEU A 174 18.97 -3.22 -34.14
C LEU A 174 19.82 -2.36 -35.09
N ALA A 175 20.98 -1.88 -34.65
CA ALA A 175 21.94 -1.20 -35.50
C ALA A 175 22.54 -2.13 -36.57
N ARG A 176 22.87 -3.38 -36.22
CA ARG A 176 23.33 -4.41 -37.18
C ARG A 176 22.26 -4.76 -38.21
N LEU A 177 21.00 -4.78 -37.79
CA LEU A 177 19.84 -5.04 -38.65
C LEU A 177 19.40 -3.83 -39.48
N GLY A 178 20.03 -2.66 -39.29
CA GLY A 178 19.81 -1.46 -40.11
C GLY A 178 18.56 -0.63 -39.78
N TYR A 179 17.87 -0.95 -38.68
CA TYR A 179 16.65 -0.25 -38.24
C TYR A 179 16.94 1.05 -37.45
N VAL A 180 18.15 1.19 -36.93
CA VAL A 180 18.60 2.30 -36.09
C VAL A 180 19.89 2.86 -36.69
N SER A 181 19.96 4.17 -36.93
CA SER A 181 21.20 4.84 -37.31
C SER A 181 21.98 5.25 -36.07
N SER A 182 23.30 5.14 -36.16
CA SER A 182 24.22 5.63 -35.15
C SER A 182 25.29 6.45 -35.84
N VAL A 183 25.34 7.75 -35.52
CA VAL A 183 26.32 8.68 -36.11
C VAL A 183 27.70 8.51 -35.44
N ASP A 184 27.71 8.27 -34.12
CA ASP A 184 28.94 8.21 -33.31
C ASP A 184 29.24 6.82 -32.71
N GLY A 185 28.45 5.80 -33.06
CA GLY A 185 28.52 4.45 -32.45
C GLY A 185 28.08 4.39 -30.98
N LYS A 186 27.63 5.52 -30.41
CA LYS A 186 27.25 5.68 -29.00
C LYS A 186 25.81 6.14 -28.82
N THR A 187 25.31 6.96 -29.73
CA THR A 187 23.93 7.44 -29.80
C THR A 187 23.19 6.74 -30.92
N PHE A 188 21.91 6.48 -30.69
CA PHE A 188 21.06 5.70 -31.56
C PHE A 188 19.77 6.46 -31.82
N GLU A 189 19.34 6.49 -33.08
CA GLU A 189 18.07 7.07 -33.52
C GLU A 189 17.36 6.14 -34.51
N LEU A 190 16.03 6.20 -34.58
CA LEU A 190 15.29 5.41 -35.57
C LEU A 190 15.60 5.92 -36.97
N ARG A 191 15.98 4.99 -37.85
CA ARG A 191 16.17 5.31 -39.26
C ARG A 191 14.81 5.61 -39.88
N ARG A 192 14.49 6.89 -40.04
CA ARG A 192 13.32 7.32 -40.82
C ARG A 192 13.63 7.04 -42.29
N VAL A 193 13.01 6.00 -42.83
CA VAL A 193 12.94 5.81 -44.28
C VAL A 193 12.03 6.93 -44.80
N ALA A 194 12.58 7.82 -45.62
CA ALA A 194 11.81 8.80 -46.39
C ALA A 194 11.00 8.09 -47.48
#